data_AF-A0A4Y3QPQ1-F1
#
_entry.id   AF-A0A4Y3QPQ1-F1
#
_cell.length_a   1.000
_cell.length_b   1.000
_cell.length_c   1.000
_cell.angle_alpha   90.00
_cell.angle_beta   90.00
_cell.angle_gamma   90.00
#
_symmetry.space_group_name_H-M   'P 1'
#
loop_
_entity.id
_entity.type
_entity.pdbx_description
1 polymer ?
#
loop_
_entity_poly.entity_id
_entity_poly.type
_entity_poly.pdbx_seq_one_letter_code
_entity_poly.pdbx_strand_id
1 'polypeptide(L)'
;MSNALIAGPVDTATPFSGAGLLDSGTQLVASIESGNWVEGGLAAFGAVADTVAAVMDPLGSLIAAGLGWLIDHFEPIKGWFNDLTGDAGAVAGFAQTWTNVQNQLDASADYLERVITDLDDMAGEAIEAYRRFQADAAAHIRASASWAGAMSTGLQIASTIVQVVHDLVRDILSQLVGSAISWATQAVVTVGIATPWIIAQVSSRVASWTAKISSKLTGLLRSCGKLGDLLTELRALMAQVAEKFSAVLDKGKTAVHNAKEAVVALPGVRRLDPRRDQLVSDMKQWAANAHLPDYRPFGNLDGNSFIDTHLRRFTREGHADWRWPESNGFDTSLPIDPASTVLSKNDTITRLTPAPILKDIGEYASPPGTAFVTQSLPPDRLAPSFKTHELIVLKELPEEVKVGNIQADFQQPGGGTQFYFPGGISKWIEAGYLKPK
;
A
#
# COMPACT_ATOMS: atom_id res chain seq x y z
N MET A 1 -33.57 -34.08 16.37
CA MET A 1 -33.89 -33.00 17.33
C MET A 1 -32.77 -32.97 18.36
N SER A 2 -31.89 -31.98 18.27
CA SER A 2 -30.83 -31.74 19.27
C SER A 2 -31.45 -31.09 20.51
N ASN A 3 -31.08 -31.57 21.70
CA ASN A 3 -31.60 -31.14 22.98
C ASN A 3 -31.13 -29.71 23.30
N ALA A 4 -32.05 -28.80 23.60
CA ALA A 4 -31.77 -27.38 23.87
C ALA A 4 -30.98 -27.12 25.17
N LEU A 5 -30.70 -28.17 25.95
CA LEU A 5 -29.92 -28.12 27.19
C LEU A 5 -28.47 -28.59 27.03
N ILE A 6 -28.06 -28.99 25.82
CA ILE A 6 -26.68 -29.37 25.50
C ILE A 6 -26.06 -28.20 24.75
N ALA A 7 -25.26 -27.38 25.44
CA ALA A 7 -24.36 -26.45 24.77
C ALA A 7 -23.42 -27.28 23.89
N GLY A 8 -23.48 -27.06 22.58
CA GLY A 8 -22.54 -27.69 21.64
C GLY A 8 -21.10 -27.25 21.99
N PRO A 9 -20.08 -28.03 21.56
CA PRO A 9 -18.70 -27.61 21.75
C PRO A 9 -18.49 -26.21 21.17
N VAL A 10 -18.04 -25.28 22.01
CA VAL A 10 -17.69 -23.92 21.59
C VAL A 10 -16.33 -24.01 20.92
N ASP A 11 -16.30 -23.68 19.62
CA ASP A 11 -15.04 -23.55 18.91
C ASP A 11 -14.28 -22.33 19.46
N THR A 12 -13.14 -22.60 20.10
CA THR A 12 -12.31 -21.57 20.76
C THR A 12 -11.19 -21.09 19.85
N ALA A 13 -11.09 -21.63 18.63
CA ALA A 13 -10.06 -21.22 17.67
C ALA A 13 -10.38 -19.84 17.07
N THR A 14 -9.38 -18.97 17.07
CA THR A 14 -9.39 -17.72 16.32
C THR A 14 -8.78 -17.93 14.93
N PRO A 15 -8.97 -17.00 13.97
CA PRO A 15 -8.26 -17.03 12.69
C PRO A 15 -6.73 -16.98 12.80
N PHE A 16 -6.21 -16.62 13.98
CA PHE A 16 -4.80 -16.54 14.29
C PHE A 16 -4.30 -17.76 15.06
N SER A 17 -5.18 -18.65 15.54
CA SER A 17 -4.78 -19.83 16.30
C SER A 17 -3.88 -20.77 15.49
N GLY A 18 -2.73 -21.14 16.07
CA GLY A 18 -1.74 -22.03 15.46
C GLY A 18 -0.32 -21.71 15.93
N ALA A 19 0.20 -22.47 16.90
CA ALA A 19 1.51 -22.22 17.51
C ALA A 19 2.69 -22.30 16.53
N GLY A 20 2.55 -23.05 15.42
CA GLY A 20 3.65 -23.33 14.50
C GLY A 20 4.31 -22.10 13.88
N LEU A 21 3.56 -21.01 13.64
CA LEU A 21 4.12 -19.78 13.06
C LEU A 21 4.94 -19.00 14.10
N LEU A 22 4.42 -18.91 15.31
CA LEU A 22 5.10 -18.23 16.42
C LEU A 22 6.36 -18.99 16.82
N ASP A 23 6.27 -20.32 16.96
CA ASP A 23 7.38 -21.19 17.36
C ASP A 23 8.51 -21.16 16.30
N SER A 24 8.16 -21.29 15.01
CA SER A 24 9.13 -21.14 13.90
C SER A 24 9.81 -19.77 13.92
N GLY A 25 9.04 -18.72 14.21
CA GLY A 25 9.56 -17.36 14.35
C GLY A 25 10.55 -17.21 15.50
N THR A 26 10.23 -17.76 16.68
CA THR A 26 11.14 -17.71 17.85
C THR A 26 12.44 -18.46 17.60
N GLN A 27 12.39 -19.61 16.93
CA GLN A 27 13.58 -20.38 16.57
C GLN A 27 14.47 -19.60 15.60
N LEU A 28 13.87 -18.90 14.64
CA LEU A 28 14.60 -18.11 13.66
C LEU A 28 15.24 -16.86 14.26
N VAL A 29 14.52 -16.15 15.14
CA VAL A 29 15.06 -15.05 15.95
C VAL A 29 16.28 -15.51 16.75
N ALA A 30 16.15 -16.60 17.50
CA ALA A 30 17.26 -17.15 18.28
C ALA A 30 18.45 -17.57 17.38
N SER A 31 18.18 -18.08 16.18
CA SER A 31 19.23 -18.45 15.22
C SER A 31 20.03 -17.25 14.71
N ILE A 32 19.37 -16.11 14.50
CA ILE A 32 20.03 -14.87 14.09
C ILE A 32 20.79 -14.23 15.25
N GLU A 33 20.15 -14.11 16.42
CA GLU A 33 20.71 -13.47 17.62
C GLU A 33 21.90 -14.26 18.19
N SER A 34 21.88 -15.59 18.07
CA SER A 34 23.00 -16.43 18.52
C SER A 34 24.28 -16.25 17.69
N GLY A 35 24.19 -15.65 16.49
CA GLY A 35 25.35 -15.47 15.60
C GLY A 35 25.95 -16.77 15.07
N ASN A 36 25.31 -17.92 15.29
CA ASN A 36 25.79 -19.25 14.88
C ASN A 36 25.94 -19.43 13.37
N TRP A 37 25.32 -18.54 12.59
CA TRP A 37 25.44 -18.50 11.14
C TRP A 37 26.80 -17.95 10.67
N VAL A 38 27.54 -17.24 11.54
CA VAL A 38 28.89 -16.75 11.25
C VAL A 38 29.91 -17.88 11.41
N GLU A 39 30.69 -18.13 10.37
CA GLU A 39 31.71 -19.19 10.37
C GLU A 39 32.80 -18.89 11.42
N GLY A 40 32.95 -19.78 12.41
CA GLY A 40 33.91 -19.64 13.51
C GLY A 40 33.30 -19.32 14.89
N GLY A 41 31.98 -19.08 14.99
CA GLY A 41 31.24 -18.98 16.25
C GLY A 41 31.74 -17.86 17.19
N LEU A 42 31.17 -16.66 17.09
CA LEU A 42 31.53 -15.53 17.95
C LEU A 42 30.41 -15.23 18.96
N ALA A 43 30.62 -15.62 20.21
CA ALA A 43 29.91 -15.10 21.39
C ALA A 43 30.22 -13.61 21.69
N ALA A 44 30.67 -12.83 20.70
CA ALA A 44 31.38 -11.55 20.87
C ALA A 44 30.62 -10.32 20.34
N PHE A 45 29.35 -10.45 19.95
CA PHE A 45 28.58 -9.32 19.40
C PHE A 45 27.80 -8.52 20.48
N GLY A 46 27.91 -8.89 21.76
CA GLY A 46 27.16 -8.27 22.86
C GLY A 46 27.67 -6.90 23.36
N ALA A 47 28.69 -6.29 22.74
CA ALA A 47 29.24 -5.02 23.20
C ALA A 47 29.88 -4.22 22.06
N VAL A 48 29.08 -3.47 21.30
CA VAL A 48 29.62 -2.47 20.37
C VAL A 48 28.71 -1.23 20.39
N ALA A 49 28.94 -0.37 21.38
CA ALA A 49 28.46 1.01 21.38
C ALA A 49 29.68 1.94 21.48
N ASP A 50 29.66 2.97 20.64
CA ASP A 50 30.56 4.13 20.51
C ASP A 50 31.83 4.00 19.67
N THR A 51 31.82 4.63 18.49
CA THR A 51 32.70 5.78 18.21
C THR A 51 32.29 6.55 16.93
N VAL A 52 32.45 7.88 16.96
CA VAL A 52 32.17 8.83 15.88
C VAL A 52 33.46 9.61 15.52
N ALA A 53 33.59 9.94 14.23
CA ALA A 53 34.21 11.12 13.59
C ALA A 53 35.51 10.96 12.76
N ALA A 54 35.38 11.43 11.50
CA ALA A 54 36.31 12.30 10.74
C ALA A 54 37.65 11.70 10.25
N VAL A 55 38.25 12.02 9.09
CA VAL A 55 38.02 13.00 8.02
C VAL A 55 38.96 12.65 6.85
N MET A 56 38.52 13.01 5.63
CA MET A 56 39.21 13.35 4.36
C MET A 56 40.36 12.49 3.75
N ASP A 57 40.15 12.36 2.44
CA ASP A 57 40.95 11.87 1.31
C ASP A 57 42.38 12.45 1.20
N PRO A 58 43.38 11.62 0.86
CA PRO A 58 44.50 12.13 0.09
C PRO A 58 45.05 11.11 -0.92
N LEU A 59 44.37 10.87 -2.05
CA LEU A 59 45.01 10.20 -3.21
C LEU A 59 44.68 10.84 -4.57
N GLY A 60 44.57 12.17 -4.60
CA GLY A 60 44.69 12.94 -5.84
C GLY A 60 46.16 13.25 -6.13
N SER A 61 46.69 12.76 -7.24
CA SER A 61 47.99 13.09 -7.86
C SER A 61 49.16 12.13 -7.59
N LEU A 62 49.16 10.92 -8.14
CA LEU A 62 50.44 10.21 -8.34
C LEU A 62 50.48 9.31 -9.60
N ILE A 63 51.22 9.83 -10.59
CA ILE A 63 52.06 9.17 -11.60
C ILE A 63 51.40 8.61 -12.87
N ALA A 64 51.77 9.24 -13.98
CA ALA A 64 51.79 8.69 -15.33
C ALA A 64 53.20 8.16 -15.66
N ALA A 65 53.24 7.06 -16.43
CA ALA A 65 54.38 6.25 -16.87
C ALA A 65 54.80 5.10 -15.91
N GLY A 66 54.21 3.91 -16.12
CA GLY A 66 54.56 2.65 -15.45
C GLY A 66 53.38 1.72 -15.08
N LEU A 67 52.13 2.14 -15.34
CA LEU A 67 50.93 1.54 -14.75
C LEU A 67 50.48 0.18 -15.32
N GLY A 68 50.90 -0.24 -16.52
CA GLY A 68 50.37 -1.46 -17.15
C GLY A 68 50.63 -2.75 -16.37
N TRP A 69 51.88 -3.01 -15.97
CA TRP A 69 52.26 -4.25 -15.27
C TRP A 69 51.87 -4.27 -13.79
N LEU A 70 51.83 -3.10 -13.14
CA LEU A 70 51.37 -2.98 -11.76
C LEU A 70 49.84 -3.18 -11.69
N ILE A 71 49.08 -2.76 -12.71
CA ILE A 71 47.63 -2.99 -12.75
C ILE A 71 47.32 -4.48 -12.76
N ASP A 72 47.99 -5.31 -13.56
CA ASP A 72 47.68 -6.75 -13.67
C ASP A 72 47.89 -7.51 -12.33
N HIS A 73 48.83 -7.07 -11.48
CA HIS A 73 49.05 -7.67 -10.16
C HIS A 73 48.19 -7.06 -9.05
N PHE A 74 47.68 -5.84 -9.24
CA PHE A 74 46.75 -5.17 -8.33
C PHE A 74 45.28 -5.37 -8.73
N GLU A 75 45.01 -5.91 -9.92
CA GLU A 75 43.68 -6.21 -10.45
C GLU A 75 42.86 -7.12 -9.52
N PRO A 76 43.43 -8.16 -8.88
CA PRO A 76 42.70 -8.95 -7.88
C PRO A 76 42.19 -8.09 -6.70
N ILE A 77 42.98 -7.10 -6.28
CA ILE A 77 42.66 -6.22 -5.16
C ILE A 77 41.67 -5.13 -5.58
N LYS A 78 41.76 -4.66 -6.83
CA LYS A 78 40.77 -3.75 -7.43
C LYS A 78 39.42 -4.45 -7.69
N GLY A 79 39.44 -5.72 -8.09
CA GLY A 79 38.26 -6.57 -8.20
C GLY A 79 37.57 -6.69 -6.85
N TRP A 80 38.33 -6.99 -5.79
CA TRP A 80 37.81 -7.00 -4.42
C TRP A 80 37.29 -5.63 -3.96
N PHE A 81 37.95 -4.54 -4.31
CA PHE A 81 37.43 -3.20 -4.02
C PHE A 81 36.08 -2.97 -4.71
N ASN A 82 35.95 -3.28 -6.00
CA ASN A 82 34.69 -3.12 -6.73
C ASN A 82 33.59 -4.08 -6.22
N ASP A 83 33.95 -5.30 -5.83
CA ASP A 83 33.01 -6.32 -5.38
C ASP A 83 32.61 -6.17 -3.89
N LEU A 84 33.43 -5.49 -3.07
CA LEU A 84 33.30 -5.42 -1.60
C LEU A 84 33.11 -4.01 -1.04
N THR A 85 33.03 -2.98 -1.89
CA THR A 85 32.67 -1.59 -1.51
C THR A 85 31.17 -1.45 -1.21
N GLY A 86 30.61 -2.41 -0.46
CA GLY A 86 29.31 -2.23 0.16
C GLY A 86 29.36 -1.04 1.13
N ASP A 87 28.29 -0.25 1.17
CA ASP A 87 28.18 0.86 2.12
C ASP A 87 27.67 0.34 3.47
N ALA A 88 28.60 0.15 4.42
CA ALA A 88 28.28 -0.27 5.79
C ALA A 88 27.28 0.68 6.47
N GLY A 89 27.36 1.99 6.17
CA GLY A 89 26.45 3.01 6.67
C GLY A 89 25.03 2.84 6.11
N ALA A 90 24.90 2.51 4.82
CA ALA A 90 23.60 2.20 4.23
C ALA A 90 22.98 0.95 4.87
N VAL A 91 23.75 -0.11 5.10
CA VAL A 91 23.27 -1.34 5.78
C VAL A 91 22.85 -1.05 7.22
N ALA A 92 23.61 -0.23 7.96
CA ALA A 92 23.24 0.22 9.30
C ALA A 92 21.96 1.07 9.31
N GLY A 93 21.76 1.91 8.29
CA GLY A 93 20.52 2.67 8.09
C GLY A 93 19.31 1.76 7.87
N PHE A 94 19.45 0.67 7.12
CA PHE A 94 18.40 -0.34 6.98
C PHE A 94 18.13 -1.06 8.30
N ALA A 95 19.16 -1.39 9.09
CA ALA A 95 18.96 -1.95 10.41
C ALA A 95 18.14 -1.00 11.32
N GLN A 96 18.49 0.29 11.35
CA GLN A 96 17.73 1.28 12.11
C GLN A 96 16.27 1.39 11.65
N THR A 97 16.01 1.23 10.34
CA THR A 97 14.65 1.18 9.81
C THR A 97 13.88 0.00 10.39
N TRP A 98 14.49 -1.18 10.48
CA TRP A 98 13.88 -2.36 11.10
C TRP A 98 13.65 -2.21 12.61
N THR A 99 14.56 -1.53 13.33
CA THR A 99 14.33 -1.14 14.73
C THR A 99 13.11 -0.23 14.88
N ASN A 100 12.93 0.73 13.98
CA ASN A 100 11.75 1.60 14.00
C ASN A 100 10.46 0.81 13.72
N VAL A 101 10.51 -0.18 12.82
CA VAL A 101 9.39 -1.09 12.55
C VAL A 101 9.06 -1.95 13.77
N GLN A 102 10.06 -2.51 14.45
CA GLN A 102 9.87 -3.24 15.71
C GLN A 102 9.11 -2.39 16.73
N ASN A 103 9.62 -1.18 17.02
CA ASN A 103 9.01 -0.28 18.01
C ASN A 103 7.55 0.06 17.67
N GLN A 104 7.26 0.28 16.39
CA GLN A 104 5.90 0.57 15.94
C GLN A 104 4.96 -0.63 16.09
N LEU A 105 5.45 -1.84 15.82
CA LEU A 105 4.69 -3.08 16.00
C LEU A 105 4.44 -3.36 17.49
N ASP A 106 5.45 -3.22 18.36
CA ASP A 106 5.29 -3.36 19.80
C ASP A 106 4.25 -2.36 20.35
N ALA A 107 4.35 -1.08 19.99
CA ALA A 107 3.36 -0.07 20.39
C ALA A 107 1.93 -0.40 19.90
N SER A 108 1.82 -1.04 18.73
CA SER A 108 0.52 -1.48 18.19
C SER A 108 -0.04 -2.68 18.96
N ALA A 109 0.81 -3.63 19.36
CA ALA A 109 0.42 -4.75 20.22
C ALA A 109 -0.02 -4.26 21.61
N ASP A 110 0.75 -3.38 22.24
CA ASP A 110 0.43 -2.76 23.52
C ASP A 110 -0.91 -2.01 23.47
N TYR A 111 -1.17 -1.31 22.36
CA TYR A 111 -2.44 -0.64 22.15
C TYR A 111 -3.62 -1.63 22.13
N LEU A 112 -3.50 -2.76 21.40
CA LEU A 112 -4.56 -3.76 21.34
C LEU A 112 -4.82 -4.38 22.71
N GLU A 113 -3.77 -4.69 23.47
CA GLU A 113 -3.90 -5.23 24.83
C GLU A 113 -4.57 -4.23 25.78
N ARG A 114 -4.23 -2.94 25.68
CA ARG A 114 -4.89 -1.89 26.45
C ARG A 114 -6.38 -1.75 26.11
N VAL A 115 -6.74 -1.83 24.83
CA VAL A 115 -8.17 -1.75 24.41
C VAL A 115 -8.99 -2.91 24.98
N ILE A 116 -8.38 -4.07 25.23
CA ILE A 116 -9.07 -5.19 25.88
C ILE A 116 -9.46 -4.83 27.33
N THR A 117 -8.66 -4.04 28.06
CA THR A 117 -8.98 -3.66 29.44
C THR A 117 -10.20 -2.75 29.54
N ASP A 118 -10.53 -2.00 28.48
CA ASP A 118 -11.73 -1.16 28.42
C ASP A 118 -13.03 -1.99 28.48
N LEU A 119 -12.93 -3.31 28.32
CA LEU A 119 -14.07 -4.24 28.35
C LEU A 119 -14.23 -4.97 29.69
N ASP A 120 -13.41 -4.68 30.72
CA ASP A 120 -13.31 -5.50 31.95
C ASP A 120 -14.61 -5.65 32.73
N ASP A 121 -15.49 -4.66 32.65
CA ASP A 121 -16.82 -4.70 33.25
C ASP A 121 -17.87 -5.42 32.37
N MET A 122 -17.49 -5.83 31.15
CA MET A 122 -18.38 -6.49 30.18
C MET A 122 -18.18 -8.02 30.19
N ALA A 123 -19.29 -8.75 30.29
CA ALA A 123 -19.31 -10.22 30.29
C ALA A 123 -20.24 -10.77 29.20
N GLY A 124 -19.95 -11.99 28.74
CA GLY A 124 -20.73 -12.71 27.74
C GLY A 124 -19.85 -13.39 26.69
N GLU A 125 -20.41 -14.39 26.01
CA GLU A 125 -19.66 -15.22 25.04
C GLU A 125 -19.04 -14.40 23.90
N ALA A 126 -19.73 -13.35 23.44
CA ALA A 126 -19.22 -12.46 22.38
C ALA A 126 -18.04 -11.60 22.85
N ILE A 127 -18.08 -11.11 24.10
CA ILE A 127 -16.97 -10.32 24.68
C ILE A 127 -15.76 -11.22 24.87
N GLU A 128 -15.96 -12.43 25.37
CA GLU A 128 -14.89 -13.39 25.58
C GLU A 128 -14.25 -13.84 24.24
N ALA A 129 -15.05 -14.06 23.20
CA ALA A 129 -14.55 -14.33 21.85
C ALA A 129 -13.72 -13.16 21.29
N TYR A 130 -14.18 -11.92 21.50
CA TYR A 130 -13.44 -10.72 21.08
C TYR A 130 -12.12 -10.55 21.83
N ARG A 131 -12.10 -10.81 23.15
CA ARG A 131 -10.87 -10.79 23.96
C ARG A 131 -9.82 -11.75 23.43
N ARG A 132 -10.21 -13.00 23.15
CA ARG A 132 -9.32 -14.02 22.57
C ARG A 132 -8.80 -13.61 21.21
N PHE A 133 -9.68 -13.11 20.35
CA PHE A 133 -9.29 -12.61 19.03
C PHE A 133 -8.25 -11.48 19.11
N GLN A 134 -8.49 -10.49 19.99
CA GLN A 134 -7.56 -9.38 20.17
C GLN A 134 -6.23 -9.81 20.80
N ALA A 135 -6.27 -10.71 21.79
CA ALA A 135 -5.06 -11.26 22.41
C ALA A 135 -4.20 -12.02 21.39
N ASP A 136 -4.83 -12.87 20.56
CA ASP A 136 -4.10 -13.59 19.50
C ASP A 136 -3.55 -12.64 18.43
N ALA A 137 -4.28 -11.58 18.07
CA ALA A 137 -3.81 -10.55 17.15
C ALA A 137 -2.61 -9.79 17.73
N ALA A 138 -2.67 -9.38 18.99
CA ALA A 138 -1.57 -8.72 19.69
C ALA A 138 -0.32 -9.62 19.76
N ALA A 139 -0.49 -10.92 20.06
CA ALA A 139 0.61 -11.88 20.09
C ALA A 139 1.31 -12.02 18.72
N HIS A 140 0.56 -12.04 17.62
CA HIS A 140 1.14 -12.11 16.27
C HIS A 140 1.85 -10.81 15.85
N ILE A 141 1.34 -9.65 16.27
CA ILE A 141 2.00 -8.36 16.06
C ILE A 141 3.30 -8.30 16.86
N ARG A 142 3.29 -8.75 18.12
CA ARG A 142 4.49 -8.78 18.97
C ARG A 142 5.54 -9.78 18.45
N ALA A 143 5.12 -10.93 17.92
CA ALA A 143 6.04 -11.83 17.23
C ALA A 143 6.65 -11.16 15.98
N SER A 144 5.84 -10.43 15.20
CA SER A 144 6.35 -9.67 14.05
C SER A 144 7.33 -8.56 14.46
N ALA A 145 7.13 -7.94 15.62
CA ALA A 145 8.06 -6.98 16.20
C ALA A 145 9.41 -7.64 16.54
N SER A 146 9.38 -8.81 17.18
CA SER A 146 10.59 -9.61 17.44
C SER A 146 11.33 -10.00 16.16
N TRP A 147 10.60 -10.36 15.10
CA TRP A 147 11.20 -10.67 13.79
C TRP A 147 11.86 -9.45 13.14
N ALA A 148 11.22 -8.28 13.22
CA ALA A 148 11.81 -7.02 12.78
C ALA A 148 13.08 -6.69 13.59
N GLY A 149 13.08 -6.95 14.90
CA GLY A 149 14.27 -6.85 15.75
C GLY A 149 15.40 -7.76 15.30
N ALA A 150 15.11 -9.03 15.01
CA ALA A 150 16.09 -9.97 14.47
C ALA A 150 16.63 -9.53 13.09
N MET A 151 15.79 -8.96 12.22
CA MET A 151 16.26 -8.36 10.96
C MET A 151 17.23 -7.21 11.20
N SER A 152 16.93 -6.33 12.17
CA SER A 152 17.83 -5.24 12.57
C SER A 152 19.18 -5.79 13.05
N THR A 153 19.17 -6.74 14.00
CA THR A 153 20.37 -7.39 14.53
C THR A 153 21.21 -8.02 13.42
N GLY A 154 20.58 -8.80 12.52
CA GLY A 154 21.25 -9.41 11.39
C GLY A 154 21.94 -8.38 10.48
N LEU A 155 21.24 -7.30 10.15
CA LEU A 155 21.78 -6.22 9.32
C LEU A 155 22.89 -5.43 10.02
N GLN A 156 22.83 -5.23 11.34
CA GLN A 156 23.94 -4.63 12.11
C GLN A 156 25.20 -5.48 12.04
N ILE A 157 25.06 -6.80 12.19
CA ILE A 157 26.18 -7.73 12.06
C ILE A 157 26.73 -7.70 10.63
N ALA A 158 25.85 -7.67 9.61
CA ALA A 158 26.25 -7.55 8.22
C ALA A 158 27.01 -6.24 7.95
N SER A 159 26.54 -5.11 8.50
CA SER A 159 27.23 -3.81 8.43
C SER A 159 28.64 -3.90 9.03
N THR A 160 28.77 -4.55 10.19
CA THR A 160 30.07 -4.80 10.83
C THR A 160 30.99 -5.64 9.95
N ILE A 161 30.46 -6.69 9.31
CA ILE A 161 31.22 -7.52 8.37
C ILE A 161 31.72 -6.69 7.18
N VAL A 162 30.84 -5.88 6.57
CA VAL A 162 31.19 -4.99 5.46
C VAL A 162 32.28 -4.00 5.88
N GLN A 163 32.17 -3.43 7.08
CA GLN A 163 33.19 -2.52 7.62
C GLN A 163 34.55 -3.21 7.81
N VAL A 164 34.57 -4.43 8.36
CA VAL A 164 35.81 -5.21 8.53
C VAL A 164 36.46 -5.50 7.17
N VAL A 165 35.68 -5.87 6.17
CA VAL A 165 36.20 -6.10 4.81
C VAL A 165 36.75 -4.82 4.21
N HIS A 166 36.02 -3.71 4.35
CA HIS A 166 36.45 -2.40 3.87
C HIS A 166 37.78 -1.97 4.51
N ASP A 167 37.91 -2.09 5.84
CA ASP A 167 39.12 -1.73 6.58
C ASP A 167 40.31 -2.60 6.19
N LEU A 168 40.08 -3.90 6.00
CA LEU A 168 41.11 -4.83 5.53
C LEU A 168 41.60 -4.47 4.12
N VAL A 169 40.69 -4.17 3.18
CA VAL A 169 41.06 -3.75 1.82
C VAL A 169 41.82 -2.42 1.85
N ARG A 170 41.35 -1.46 2.65
CA ARG A 170 42.01 -0.17 2.84
C ARG A 170 43.43 -0.32 3.41
N ASP A 171 43.62 -1.16 4.41
CA ASP A 171 44.94 -1.40 5.02
C ASP A 171 45.91 -2.03 4.02
N ILE A 172 45.46 -3.00 3.22
CA ILE A 172 46.28 -3.61 2.16
C ILE A 172 46.68 -2.58 1.13
N LEU A 173 45.74 -1.77 0.65
CA LEU A 173 46.06 -0.71 -0.31
C LEU A 173 47.09 0.26 0.28
N SER A 174 46.93 0.63 1.55
CA SER A 174 47.87 1.50 2.25
C SER A 174 49.28 0.89 2.34
N GLN A 175 49.39 -0.39 2.71
CA GLN A 175 50.66 -1.09 2.79
C GLN A 175 51.32 -1.30 1.43
N LEU A 176 50.52 -1.59 0.39
CA LEU A 176 51.02 -1.76 -0.97
C LEU A 176 51.49 -0.45 -1.58
N VAL A 177 50.76 0.65 -1.36
CA VAL A 177 51.20 1.99 -1.78
C VAL A 177 52.50 2.36 -1.07
N GLY A 178 52.60 2.14 0.25
CA GLY A 178 53.84 2.37 1.00
C GLY A 178 55.03 1.54 0.49
N SER A 179 54.79 0.26 0.18
CA SER A 179 55.81 -0.63 -0.38
C SER A 179 56.21 -0.22 -1.80
N ALA A 180 55.25 0.21 -2.62
CA ALA A 180 55.50 0.68 -3.99
C ALA A 180 56.39 1.92 -4.03
N ILE A 181 56.24 2.86 -3.09
CA ILE A 181 57.13 4.01 -2.95
C ILE A 181 58.56 3.56 -2.63
N SER A 182 58.71 2.62 -1.69
CA SER A 182 60.02 2.05 -1.34
C SER A 182 60.69 1.35 -2.53
N TRP A 183 59.92 0.56 -3.29
CA TRP A 183 60.40 -0.15 -4.47
C TRP A 183 60.76 0.80 -5.61
N ALA A 184 59.95 1.83 -5.87
CA ALA A 184 60.25 2.86 -6.85
C ALA A 184 61.55 3.60 -6.50
N THR A 185 61.74 3.93 -5.23
CA THR A 185 62.98 4.54 -4.72
C THR A 185 64.19 3.63 -4.96
N GLN A 186 64.08 2.33 -4.66
CA GLN A 186 65.15 1.37 -4.92
C GLN A 186 65.46 1.22 -6.42
N ALA A 187 64.45 1.21 -7.28
CA ALA A 187 64.64 1.13 -8.73
C ALA A 187 65.38 2.38 -9.25
N VAL A 188 65.04 3.58 -8.77
CA VAL A 188 65.74 4.82 -9.13
C VAL A 188 67.18 4.82 -8.63
N VAL A 189 67.40 4.48 -7.36
CA VAL A 189 68.74 4.46 -6.74
C VAL A 189 69.67 3.44 -7.43
N THR A 190 69.12 2.31 -7.88
CA THR A 190 69.89 1.26 -8.56
C THR A 190 69.94 1.42 -10.08
N VAL A 191 69.44 2.55 -10.62
CA VAL A 191 69.38 2.83 -12.07
C VAL A 191 68.72 1.68 -12.84
N GLY A 192 67.70 1.07 -12.24
CA GLY A 192 66.94 -0.03 -12.85
C GLY A 192 67.57 -1.42 -12.75
N ILE A 193 68.77 -1.58 -12.14
CA ILE A 193 69.44 -2.89 -12.03
C ILE A 193 68.67 -3.82 -11.07
N ALA A 194 68.10 -3.30 -9.98
CA ALA A 194 67.36 -4.12 -9.02
C ALA A 194 65.93 -4.48 -9.47
N THR A 195 65.49 -3.99 -10.64
CA THR A 195 64.10 -4.15 -11.11
C THR A 195 63.61 -5.61 -11.14
N PRO A 196 64.38 -6.60 -11.64
CA PRO A 196 63.93 -8.00 -11.65
C PRO A 196 63.72 -8.59 -10.25
N TRP A 197 64.56 -8.20 -9.28
CA TRP A 197 64.45 -8.65 -7.89
C TRP A 197 63.27 -7.99 -7.17
N ILE A 198 63.06 -6.69 -7.41
CA ILE A 198 61.90 -5.95 -6.91
C ILE A 198 60.61 -6.62 -7.40
N ILE A 199 60.52 -6.95 -8.69
CA ILE A 199 59.37 -7.66 -9.29
C ILE A 199 59.07 -8.96 -8.54
N ALA A 200 60.07 -9.81 -8.31
CA ALA A 200 59.88 -11.08 -7.61
C ALA A 200 59.38 -10.89 -6.16
N GLN A 201 59.86 -9.85 -5.47
CA GLN A 201 59.38 -9.51 -4.13
C GLN A 201 57.93 -9.02 -4.12
N VAL A 202 57.55 -8.19 -5.09
CA VAL A 202 56.17 -7.70 -5.23
C VAL A 202 55.23 -8.87 -5.42
N SER A 203 55.48 -9.73 -6.42
CA SER A 203 54.62 -10.88 -6.74
C SER A 203 54.48 -11.85 -5.56
N SER A 204 55.57 -12.14 -4.85
CA SER A 204 55.54 -13.00 -3.66
C SER A 204 54.71 -12.39 -2.54
N ARG A 205 54.86 -11.09 -2.29
CA ARG A 205 54.15 -10.39 -1.21
C ARG A 205 52.65 -10.32 -1.51
N VAL A 206 52.28 -9.93 -2.73
CA VAL A 206 50.89 -9.92 -3.21
C VAL A 206 50.28 -11.32 -3.13
N ALA A 207 50.95 -12.35 -3.64
CA ALA A 207 50.45 -13.73 -3.57
C ALA A 207 50.23 -14.21 -2.13
N SER A 208 51.13 -13.86 -1.20
CA SER A 208 50.97 -14.22 0.22
C SER A 208 49.76 -13.56 0.87
N TRP A 209 49.46 -12.30 0.50
CA TRP A 209 48.28 -11.59 0.97
C TRP A 209 47.01 -12.18 0.38
N THR A 210 47.01 -12.42 -0.93
CA THR A 210 45.88 -13.03 -1.62
C THR A 210 45.48 -14.36 -0.98
N ALA A 211 46.46 -15.20 -0.65
CA ALA A 211 46.22 -16.47 0.03
C ALA A 211 45.68 -16.33 1.46
N LYS A 212 46.17 -15.35 2.24
CA LYS A 212 45.72 -15.12 3.62
C LYS A 212 44.30 -14.56 3.70
N ILE A 213 43.91 -13.75 2.72
CA ILE A 213 42.66 -12.99 2.74
C ILE A 213 41.53 -13.73 2.06
N SER A 214 41.81 -14.47 0.98
CA SER A 214 40.80 -15.24 0.26
C SER A 214 40.02 -16.19 1.17
N SER A 215 40.71 -16.85 2.11
CA SER A 215 40.07 -17.73 3.10
C SER A 215 39.14 -16.98 4.06
N LYS A 216 39.57 -15.82 4.58
CA LYS A 216 38.76 -14.97 5.47
C LYS A 216 37.56 -14.39 4.75
N LEU A 217 37.76 -13.87 3.53
CA LEU A 217 36.69 -13.29 2.72
C LEU A 217 35.65 -14.34 2.32
N THR A 218 36.08 -15.55 1.95
CA THR A 218 35.17 -16.65 1.61
C THR A 218 34.28 -17.03 2.80
N GLY A 219 34.84 -17.06 4.02
CA GLY A 219 34.07 -17.32 5.24
C GLY A 219 33.06 -16.21 5.55
N LEU A 220 33.43 -14.94 5.35
CA LEU A 220 32.53 -13.80 5.52
C LEU A 220 31.39 -13.81 4.49
N LEU A 221 31.70 -14.06 3.21
CA LEU A 221 30.68 -14.18 2.15
C LEU A 221 29.71 -15.34 2.43
N ARG A 222 30.21 -16.48 2.89
CA ARG A 222 29.38 -17.62 3.30
C ARG A 222 28.48 -17.26 4.50
N SER A 223 28.99 -16.50 5.44
CA SER A 223 28.23 -16.01 6.60
C SER A 223 27.12 -15.05 6.15
N CYS A 224 27.43 -14.08 5.28
CA CYS A 224 26.42 -13.18 4.69
C CYS A 224 25.36 -13.95 3.89
N GLY A 225 25.75 -15.01 3.16
CA GLY A 225 24.81 -15.89 2.46
C GLY A 225 23.83 -16.57 3.41
N LYS A 226 24.35 -17.20 4.48
CA LYS A 226 23.52 -17.83 5.51
C LYS A 226 22.58 -16.83 6.20
N LEU A 227 23.06 -15.61 6.48
CA LEU A 227 22.20 -14.55 7.00
C LEU A 227 21.09 -14.20 5.99
N GLY A 228 21.42 -14.08 4.71
CA GLY A 228 20.44 -13.84 3.65
C GLY A 228 19.32 -14.89 3.61
N ASP A 229 19.68 -16.16 3.82
CA ASP A 229 18.71 -17.26 3.92
C ASP A 229 17.77 -17.07 5.14
N LEU A 230 18.35 -16.81 6.32
CA LEU A 230 17.57 -16.57 7.55
C LEU A 230 16.63 -15.35 7.43
N LEU A 231 17.10 -14.26 6.83
CA LEU A 231 16.29 -13.07 6.59
C LEU A 231 15.16 -13.33 5.58
N THR A 232 15.40 -14.20 4.60
CA THR A 232 14.38 -14.63 3.63
C THR A 232 13.29 -15.45 4.31
N GLU A 233 13.66 -16.34 5.23
CA GLU A 233 12.70 -17.08 6.04
C GLU A 233 11.87 -16.15 6.94
N LEU A 234 12.47 -15.13 7.57
CA LEU A 234 11.74 -14.15 8.38
C LEU A 234 10.75 -13.36 7.51
N ARG A 235 11.14 -12.98 6.29
CA ARG A 235 10.26 -12.30 5.34
C ARG A 235 9.05 -13.18 4.99
N ALA A 236 9.25 -14.49 4.82
CA ALA A 236 8.15 -15.41 4.55
C ALA A 236 7.18 -15.53 5.74
N LEU A 237 7.68 -15.50 6.98
CA LEU A 237 6.83 -15.48 8.18
C LEU A 237 6.00 -14.18 8.26
N MET A 238 6.63 -13.03 8.02
CA MET A 238 5.92 -11.74 7.98
C MET A 238 4.83 -11.71 6.90
N ALA A 239 5.10 -12.27 5.72
CA ALA A 239 4.12 -12.36 4.64
C ALA A 239 2.90 -13.20 5.05
N GLN A 240 3.11 -14.33 5.72
CA GLN A 240 2.02 -15.18 6.23
C GLN A 240 1.18 -14.46 7.29
N VAL A 241 1.82 -13.71 8.21
CA VAL A 241 1.09 -12.88 9.19
C VAL A 241 0.27 -11.81 8.47
N ALA A 242 0.86 -11.08 7.52
CA ALA A 242 0.18 -10.04 6.76
C ALA A 242 -1.04 -10.60 5.99
N GLU A 243 -0.91 -11.79 5.39
CA GLU A 243 -2.01 -12.49 4.73
C GLU A 243 -3.13 -12.83 5.71
N LYS A 244 -2.81 -13.38 6.90
CA LYS A 244 -3.82 -13.65 7.94
C LYS A 244 -4.56 -12.38 8.35
N PHE A 245 -3.84 -11.28 8.58
CA PHE A 245 -4.46 -9.99 8.91
C PHE A 245 -5.35 -9.46 7.76
N SER A 246 -4.88 -9.54 6.51
CA SER A 246 -5.69 -9.15 5.35
C SER A 246 -6.96 -9.99 5.24
N ALA A 247 -6.84 -11.31 5.38
CA ALA A 247 -7.97 -12.22 5.31
C ALA A 247 -8.98 -11.94 6.42
N VAL A 248 -8.52 -11.63 7.64
CA VAL A 248 -9.38 -11.22 8.76
C VAL A 248 -10.06 -9.88 8.48
N LEU A 249 -9.34 -8.89 7.94
CA LEU A 249 -9.91 -7.60 7.57
C LEU A 249 -10.93 -7.74 6.44
N ASP A 250 -10.69 -8.58 5.45
CA ASP A 250 -11.61 -8.79 4.33
C ASP A 250 -12.83 -9.60 4.75
N LYS A 251 -12.66 -10.61 5.61
CA LYS A 251 -13.78 -11.29 6.28
C LYS A 251 -14.55 -10.33 7.18
N GLY A 252 -13.87 -9.43 7.89
CA GLY A 252 -14.47 -8.39 8.72
C GLY A 252 -15.26 -7.39 7.89
N LYS A 253 -14.71 -6.90 6.77
CA LYS A 253 -15.44 -6.06 5.80
C LYS A 253 -16.64 -6.79 5.23
N THR A 254 -16.51 -8.08 4.93
CA THR A 254 -17.60 -8.92 4.40
C THR A 254 -18.66 -9.19 5.46
N ALA A 255 -18.28 -9.45 6.71
CA ALA A 255 -19.19 -9.65 7.83
C ALA A 255 -19.87 -8.34 8.22
N VAL A 256 -19.16 -7.20 8.21
CA VAL A 256 -19.74 -5.87 8.38
C VAL A 256 -20.62 -5.52 7.19
N HIS A 257 -20.26 -5.91 5.97
CA HIS A 257 -21.11 -5.73 4.79
C HIS A 257 -22.38 -6.57 4.91
N ASN A 258 -22.27 -7.86 5.23
CA ASN A 258 -23.40 -8.77 5.41
C ASN A 258 -24.26 -8.42 6.61
N ALA A 259 -23.66 -8.02 7.73
CA ALA A 259 -24.38 -7.51 8.90
C ALA A 259 -25.01 -6.15 8.59
N LYS A 260 -24.37 -5.29 7.79
CA LYS A 260 -24.97 -4.06 7.29
C LYS A 260 -26.11 -4.35 6.32
N GLU A 261 -26.02 -5.33 5.44
CA GLU A 261 -27.11 -5.76 4.56
C GLU A 261 -28.25 -6.41 5.38
N ALA A 262 -27.94 -7.21 6.39
CA ALA A 262 -28.92 -7.81 7.30
C ALA A 262 -29.57 -6.79 8.25
N VAL A 263 -28.83 -5.76 8.70
CA VAL A 263 -29.34 -4.63 9.48
C VAL A 263 -30.11 -3.64 8.59
N VAL A 264 -29.72 -3.47 7.33
CA VAL A 264 -30.50 -2.76 6.31
C VAL A 264 -31.80 -3.51 6.00
N ALA A 265 -31.82 -4.84 6.13
CA ALA A 265 -33.02 -5.68 6.02
C ALA A 265 -33.88 -5.71 7.30
N LEU A 266 -33.38 -5.20 8.44
CA LEU A 266 -34.15 -5.07 9.68
C LEU A 266 -34.88 -3.71 9.70
N PRO A 267 -36.23 -3.67 9.71
CA PRO A 267 -36.96 -2.42 9.79
C PRO A 267 -36.77 -1.82 11.19
N GLY A 268 -36.00 -0.73 11.30
CA GLY A 268 -36.07 0.16 12.48
C GLY A 268 -34.77 0.70 13.11
N VAL A 269 -33.56 0.33 12.67
CA VAL A 269 -32.32 0.89 13.25
C VAL A 269 -31.91 2.18 12.51
N ARG A 270 -32.49 3.30 12.92
CA ARG A 270 -32.15 4.67 12.45
C ARG A 270 -30.67 4.97 12.65
N ARG A 271 -29.95 5.38 11.59
CA ARG A 271 -28.66 6.05 11.76
C ARG A 271 -28.89 7.47 12.30
N LEU A 272 -28.33 7.78 13.47
CA LEU A 272 -28.32 9.11 14.10
C LEU A 272 -27.34 10.08 13.41
N ASP A 273 -27.38 10.21 12.09
CA ASP A 273 -26.68 11.32 11.41
C ASP A 273 -27.69 12.47 11.28
N PRO A 274 -27.53 13.57 12.04
CA PRO A 274 -28.51 14.67 12.07
C PRO A 274 -28.71 15.33 10.69
N ARG A 275 -27.77 15.16 9.75
CA ARG A 275 -27.92 15.63 8.37
C ARG A 275 -29.01 14.91 7.60
N ARG A 276 -29.39 13.69 8.02
CA ARG A 276 -30.45 12.91 7.37
C ARG A 276 -31.81 13.58 7.52
N ASP A 277 -32.16 13.97 8.74
CA ASP A 277 -33.43 14.64 9.01
C ASP A 277 -33.49 15.99 8.28
N GLN A 278 -32.37 16.73 8.26
CA GLN A 278 -32.27 17.97 7.50
C GLN A 278 -32.47 17.73 6.00
N LEU A 279 -31.78 16.75 5.42
CA LEU A 279 -31.92 16.42 4.00
C LEU A 279 -33.36 16.01 3.64
N VAL A 280 -34.05 15.25 4.50
CA VAL A 280 -35.46 14.90 4.31
C VAL A 280 -36.34 16.14 4.32
N SER A 281 -36.12 17.07 5.26
CA SER A 281 -36.85 18.33 5.32
C SER A 281 -36.63 19.18 4.07
N ASP A 282 -35.38 19.31 3.65
CA ASP A 282 -34.99 20.09 2.49
C ASP A 282 -35.61 19.53 1.20
N MET A 283 -35.53 18.21 1.00
CA MET A 283 -36.14 17.54 -0.16
C MET A 283 -37.65 17.74 -0.22
N LYS A 284 -38.37 17.71 0.92
CA LYS A 284 -39.80 18.03 0.96
C LYS A 284 -40.06 19.47 0.52
N GLN A 285 -39.25 20.40 1.02
CA GLN A 285 -39.39 21.82 0.71
C GLN A 285 -39.10 22.10 -0.76
N TRP A 286 -38.03 21.53 -1.31
CA TRP A 286 -37.66 21.69 -2.72
C TRP A 286 -38.72 21.10 -3.65
N ALA A 287 -39.24 19.90 -3.33
CA ALA A 287 -40.33 19.28 -4.09
C ALA A 287 -41.61 20.14 -4.07
N ALA A 288 -41.99 20.69 -2.91
CA ALA A 288 -43.14 21.59 -2.81
C ALA A 288 -42.94 22.86 -3.65
N ASN A 289 -41.75 23.45 -3.61
CA ASN A 289 -41.42 24.66 -4.37
C ASN A 289 -41.33 24.42 -5.88
N ALA A 290 -41.06 23.19 -6.32
CA ALA A 290 -40.98 22.84 -7.74
C ALA A 290 -42.36 22.78 -8.42
N HIS A 291 -43.46 22.68 -7.67
CA HIS A 291 -44.84 22.62 -8.17
C HIS A 291 -45.05 21.57 -9.28
N LEU A 292 -44.40 20.40 -9.14
CA LEU A 292 -44.49 19.32 -10.11
C LEU A 292 -45.81 18.53 -9.94
N PRO A 293 -46.64 18.39 -10.99
CA PRO A 293 -47.89 17.64 -10.90
C PRO A 293 -47.62 16.17 -10.60
N ASP A 294 -48.40 15.59 -9.69
CA ASP A 294 -48.36 14.19 -9.28
C ASP A 294 -46.99 13.68 -8.75
N TYR A 295 -46.03 14.57 -8.53
CA TYR A 295 -44.73 14.21 -7.99
C TYR A 295 -44.79 14.02 -6.48
N ARG A 296 -44.53 12.78 -6.03
CA ARG A 296 -44.35 12.45 -4.62
C ARG A 296 -42.86 12.20 -4.40
N PRO A 297 -42.13 13.07 -3.68
CA PRO A 297 -40.66 12.98 -3.58
C PRO A 297 -40.16 11.67 -2.99
N PHE A 298 -40.97 11.01 -2.14
CA PHE A 298 -40.64 9.72 -1.54
C PHE A 298 -41.59 8.59 -2.01
N GLY A 299 -42.41 8.85 -3.03
CA GLY A 299 -43.45 7.94 -3.50
C GLY A 299 -44.31 7.40 -2.36
N ASN A 300 -44.27 6.08 -2.15
CA ASN A 300 -45.02 5.40 -1.10
C ASN A 300 -44.27 5.27 0.25
N LEU A 301 -43.02 5.69 0.30
CA LEU A 301 -42.20 5.69 1.52
C LEU A 301 -42.37 6.99 2.30
N ASP A 302 -42.11 6.94 3.61
CA ASP A 302 -41.78 8.16 4.34
C ASP A 302 -40.33 8.57 4.08
N GLY A 303 -39.97 9.80 4.44
CA GLY A 303 -38.65 10.35 4.13
C GLY A 303 -37.49 9.61 4.78
N ASN A 304 -37.68 9.00 5.95
CA ASN A 304 -36.62 8.22 6.59
C ASN A 304 -36.44 6.88 5.90
N SER A 305 -37.53 6.18 5.59
CA SER A 305 -37.48 4.96 4.79
C SER A 305 -36.86 5.22 3.42
N PHE A 306 -37.19 6.34 2.77
CA PHE A 306 -36.56 6.74 1.51
C PHE A 306 -35.04 6.89 1.62
N ILE A 307 -34.57 7.60 2.64
CA ILE A 307 -33.13 7.75 2.89
C ILE A 307 -32.49 6.39 3.21
N ASP A 308 -33.12 5.54 4.01
CA ASP A 308 -32.58 4.21 4.33
C ASP A 308 -32.45 3.32 3.09
N THR A 309 -33.40 3.41 2.16
CA THR A 309 -33.38 2.68 0.90
C THR A 309 -32.33 3.23 -0.07
N HIS A 310 -32.32 4.54 -0.30
CA HIS A 310 -31.60 5.13 -1.45
C HIS A 310 -30.30 5.85 -1.10
N LEU A 311 -30.08 6.29 0.14
CA LEU A 311 -28.83 6.98 0.51
C LEU A 311 -27.73 5.97 0.82
N ARG A 312 -26.61 6.07 0.10
CA ARG A 312 -25.42 5.24 0.37
C ARG A 312 -24.65 5.76 1.58
N ARG A 313 -24.34 7.06 1.56
CA ARG A 313 -23.60 7.82 2.59
C ARG A 313 -23.67 9.33 2.30
N PHE A 314 -23.10 10.14 3.19
CA PHE A 314 -22.69 11.50 2.83
C PHE A 314 -21.22 11.50 2.39
N THR A 315 -20.85 12.32 1.41
CA THR A 315 -19.44 12.54 1.03
C THR A 315 -18.71 13.30 2.15
N ARG A 316 -17.38 13.43 2.04
CA ARG A 316 -16.58 14.16 3.02
C ARG A 316 -16.96 15.64 3.08
N GLU A 317 -17.41 16.17 1.95
CA GLU A 317 -17.92 17.53 1.74
C GLU A 317 -19.37 17.70 2.21
N GLY A 318 -20.02 16.61 2.64
CA GLY A 318 -21.37 16.63 3.20
C GLY A 318 -22.50 16.47 2.18
N HIS A 319 -22.19 16.16 0.91
CA HIS A 319 -23.22 15.92 -0.12
C HIS A 319 -23.81 14.51 -0.01
N ALA A 320 -25.06 14.34 -0.42
CA ALA A 320 -25.69 13.02 -0.49
C ALA A 320 -25.06 12.19 -1.62
N ASP A 321 -24.53 11.02 -1.26
CA ASP A 321 -24.07 10.00 -2.19
C ASP A 321 -25.16 8.92 -2.27
N TRP A 322 -25.81 8.82 -3.42
CA TRP A 322 -26.99 7.98 -3.63
C TRP A 322 -26.61 6.59 -4.17
N ARG A 323 -27.42 5.59 -3.85
CA ARG A 323 -27.38 4.27 -4.49
C ARG A 323 -28.09 4.39 -5.84
N TRP A 324 -27.31 4.70 -6.88
CA TRP A 324 -27.79 4.71 -8.24
C TRP A 324 -28.08 3.29 -8.73
N PRO A 325 -29.05 3.13 -9.64
CA PRO A 325 -29.42 1.82 -10.13
C PRO A 325 -28.34 1.27 -11.07
N GLU A 326 -28.30 -0.05 -11.22
CA GLU A 326 -27.33 -0.74 -12.08
C GLU A 326 -27.56 -0.40 -13.57
N SER A 327 -26.67 -0.89 -14.44
CA SER A 327 -26.80 -0.73 -15.90
C SER A 327 -26.93 0.73 -16.36
N ASN A 328 -26.26 1.65 -15.66
CA ASN A 328 -26.28 3.09 -15.97
C ASN A 328 -27.70 3.70 -15.97
N GLY A 329 -28.65 3.14 -15.20
CA GLY A 329 -30.01 3.67 -15.18
C GLY A 329 -30.91 3.20 -16.32
N PHE A 330 -30.43 2.37 -17.24
CA PHE A 330 -31.26 1.86 -18.33
C PHE A 330 -32.23 0.78 -17.87
N ASP A 331 -33.46 0.84 -18.37
CA ASP A 331 -34.38 -0.30 -18.35
C ASP A 331 -33.92 -1.34 -19.38
N THR A 332 -33.23 -2.38 -18.90
CA THR A 332 -32.66 -3.43 -19.76
C THR A 332 -33.71 -4.36 -20.35
N SER A 333 -34.99 -4.21 -20.00
CA SER A 333 -36.09 -4.92 -20.67
C SER A 333 -36.44 -4.28 -22.02
N LEU A 334 -35.96 -3.07 -22.28
CA LEU A 334 -36.16 -2.32 -23.52
C LEU A 334 -34.84 -2.15 -24.30
N PRO A 335 -34.91 -1.86 -25.61
CA PRO A 335 -33.71 -1.64 -26.42
C PRO A 335 -32.83 -0.49 -25.92
N ILE A 336 -31.51 -0.68 -26.04
CA ILE A 336 -30.49 0.34 -25.79
C ILE A 336 -29.69 0.50 -27.07
N ASP A 337 -29.84 1.64 -27.72
CA ASP A 337 -29.35 1.88 -29.07
C ASP A 337 -28.24 2.95 -29.08
N PRO A 338 -27.44 3.06 -30.17
CA PRO A 338 -26.62 4.24 -30.39
C PRO A 338 -27.46 5.52 -30.42
N ALA A 339 -27.01 6.56 -29.73
CA ALA A 339 -27.73 7.83 -29.67
C ALA A 339 -27.86 8.52 -31.03
N SER A 340 -26.96 8.24 -31.98
CA SER A 340 -27.04 8.70 -33.37
C SER A 340 -28.28 8.21 -34.13
N THR A 341 -28.98 7.18 -33.63
CA THR A 341 -30.23 6.71 -34.21
C THR A 341 -31.40 7.69 -33.99
N VAL A 342 -31.31 8.55 -32.97
CA VAL A 342 -32.37 9.50 -32.61
C VAL A 342 -31.89 10.96 -32.47
N LEU A 343 -30.58 11.19 -32.34
CA LEU A 343 -29.98 12.52 -32.27
C LEU A 343 -29.20 12.84 -33.56
N SER A 344 -29.54 13.96 -34.16
CA SER A 344 -28.91 14.56 -35.32
C SER A 344 -28.24 15.89 -34.98
N LYS A 345 -27.44 16.40 -35.92
CA LYS A 345 -26.83 17.73 -35.79
C LYS A 345 -27.92 18.80 -35.57
N ASN A 346 -27.64 19.70 -34.64
CA ASN A 346 -28.47 20.79 -34.12
C ASN A 346 -29.58 20.36 -33.13
N ASP A 347 -29.73 19.07 -32.85
CA ASP A 347 -30.65 18.64 -31.79
C ASP A 347 -30.16 19.14 -30.43
N THR A 348 -31.12 19.46 -29.57
CA THR A 348 -30.86 19.94 -28.22
C THR A 348 -31.10 18.80 -27.23
N ILE A 349 -30.19 18.67 -26.26
CA ILE A 349 -30.37 17.82 -25.09
C ILE A 349 -30.25 18.69 -23.84
N THR A 350 -30.82 18.21 -22.74
CA THR A 350 -30.81 18.92 -21.46
C THR A 350 -30.14 18.09 -20.38
N ARG A 351 -29.50 18.76 -19.43
CA ARG A 351 -28.93 18.11 -18.26
C ARG A 351 -29.11 18.95 -17.01
N LEU A 352 -29.50 18.28 -15.93
CA LEU A 352 -29.57 18.84 -14.60
C LEU A 352 -28.23 18.67 -13.86
N THR A 353 -27.54 19.78 -13.57
CA THR A 353 -26.17 19.79 -13.01
C THR A 353 -26.09 20.77 -11.82
N PRO A 354 -25.20 20.53 -10.83
CA PRO A 354 -24.90 21.53 -9.81
C PRO A 354 -24.33 22.83 -10.41
N ALA A 355 -24.66 23.97 -9.79
CA ALA A 355 -24.18 25.31 -10.12
C ALA A 355 -23.36 25.89 -8.95
N PRO A 356 -22.15 26.45 -9.19
CA PRO A 356 -21.50 26.62 -10.50
C PRO A 356 -21.02 25.28 -11.09
N ILE A 357 -20.88 25.23 -12.43
CA ILE A 357 -20.40 24.04 -13.13
C ILE A 357 -18.97 23.72 -12.69
N LEU A 358 -18.78 22.62 -11.96
CA LEU A 358 -17.48 22.18 -11.46
C LEU A 358 -16.81 21.21 -12.43
N LYS A 359 -16.18 21.69 -13.51
CA LYS A 359 -15.27 20.98 -14.46
C LYS A 359 -15.82 19.72 -15.17
N ASP A 360 -16.54 18.84 -14.49
CA ASP A 360 -17.30 17.71 -14.99
C ASP A 360 -18.79 17.98 -14.81
N ILE A 361 -19.50 18.08 -15.93
CA ILE A 361 -20.95 18.23 -15.90
C ILE A 361 -21.63 16.89 -15.59
N GLY A 362 -20.99 15.75 -15.79
CA GLY A 362 -21.48 14.37 -15.58
C GLY A 362 -21.92 13.67 -16.87
N GLU A 363 -22.46 12.46 -16.78
CA GLU A 363 -22.53 11.51 -17.92
C GLU A 363 -23.91 11.36 -18.59
N TYR A 364 -24.96 11.98 -18.04
CA TYR A 364 -26.34 11.71 -18.46
C TYR A 364 -27.05 12.96 -18.97
N ALA A 365 -27.80 12.84 -20.06
CA ALA A 365 -28.69 13.90 -20.53
C ALA A 365 -30.06 13.34 -20.89
N SER A 366 -31.04 14.21 -21.07
CA SER A 366 -32.40 13.84 -21.49
C SER A 366 -32.90 14.79 -22.56
N PRO A 367 -33.90 14.38 -23.37
CA PRO A 367 -34.57 15.30 -24.29
C PRO A 367 -35.10 16.54 -23.55
N PRO A 368 -35.13 17.72 -24.20
CA PRO A 368 -35.69 18.92 -23.61
C PRO A 368 -37.15 18.71 -23.19
N GLY A 369 -37.51 19.21 -22.00
CA GLY A 369 -38.87 19.08 -21.47
C GLY A 369 -39.20 17.70 -20.88
N THR A 370 -38.22 16.79 -20.75
CA THR A 370 -38.43 15.51 -20.05
C THR A 370 -38.90 15.76 -18.62
N ALA A 371 -40.07 15.23 -18.25
CA ALA A 371 -40.63 15.43 -16.92
C ALA A 371 -39.72 14.86 -15.82
N PHE A 372 -39.56 15.57 -14.70
CA PHE A 372 -38.68 15.13 -13.61
C PHE A 372 -39.02 13.72 -13.10
N VAL A 373 -40.31 13.40 -13.01
CA VAL A 373 -40.82 12.10 -12.54
C VAL A 373 -40.42 10.92 -13.44
N THR A 374 -40.12 11.17 -14.72
CA THR A 374 -39.70 10.12 -15.65
C THR A 374 -38.19 9.99 -15.75
N GLN A 375 -37.43 10.86 -15.06
CA GLN A 375 -35.97 10.84 -15.04
C GLN A 375 -35.38 9.97 -13.92
N SER A 376 -36.21 9.43 -13.01
CA SER A 376 -35.78 8.65 -11.84
C SER A 376 -34.61 9.32 -11.09
N LEU A 377 -34.74 10.62 -10.83
CA LEU A 377 -33.73 11.39 -10.10
C LEU A 377 -34.13 11.54 -8.62
N PRO A 378 -33.14 11.54 -7.70
CA PRO A 378 -33.41 11.82 -6.29
C PRO A 378 -33.94 13.25 -6.11
N PRO A 379 -34.79 13.50 -5.09
CA PRO A 379 -35.41 14.81 -4.88
C PRO A 379 -34.43 15.95 -4.60
N ASP A 380 -33.19 15.65 -4.18
CA ASP A 380 -32.14 16.66 -3.97
C ASP A 380 -31.75 17.39 -5.25
N ARG A 381 -32.07 16.82 -6.42
CA ARG A 381 -31.88 17.49 -7.73
C ARG A 381 -32.83 18.65 -7.96
N LEU A 382 -33.85 18.83 -7.13
CA LEU A 382 -34.70 20.01 -7.11
C LEU A 382 -34.12 21.14 -6.23
N ALA A 383 -32.98 20.92 -5.57
CA ALA A 383 -32.36 21.95 -4.76
C ALA A 383 -31.99 23.18 -5.61
N PRO A 384 -32.00 24.40 -5.05
CA PRO A 384 -31.65 25.63 -5.78
C PRO A 384 -30.27 25.63 -6.42
N SER A 385 -29.36 24.79 -5.89
CA SER A 385 -28.01 24.56 -6.40
C SER A 385 -27.97 23.76 -7.71
N PHE A 386 -29.06 23.13 -8.15
CA PHE A 386 -29.14 22.45 -9.44
C PHE A 386 -29.82 23.33 -10.48
N LYS A 387 -29.28 23.31 -11.70
CA LYS A 387 -29.82 24.01 -12.87
C LYS A 387 -29.85 23.10 -14.09
N THR A 388 -30.88 23.25 -14.90
CA THR A 388 -30.97 22.61 -16.20
C THR A 388 -30.17 23.42 -17.21
N HIS A 389 -29.24 22.76 -17.90
CA HIS A 389 -28.43 23.31 -18.97
C HIS A 389 -28.81 22.68 -20.30
N GLU A 390 -28.87 23.48 -21.35
CA GLU A 390 -29.09 23.02 -22.72
C GLU A 390 -27.75 22.84 -23.45
N LEU A 391 -27.65 21.75 -24.21
CA LEU A 391 -26.49 21.39 -25.02
C LEU A 391 -26.97 21.12 -26.45
N ILE A 392 -26.20 21.56 -27.45
CA ILE A 392 -26.49 21.35 -28.87
C ILE A 392 -25.54 20.31 -29.44
N VAL A 393 -26.09 19.32 -30.16
CA VAL A 393 -25.32 18.33 -30.93
C VAL A 393 -24.72 18.98 -32.19
N LEU A 394 -23.41 18.87 -32.38
CA LEU A 394 -22.68 19.54 -33.46
C LEU A 394 -22.37 18.65 -34.67
N LYS A 395 -22.27 17.34 -34.44
CA LYS A 395 -21.99 16.30 -35.43
C LYS A 395 -22.50 14.95 -34.91
N GLU A 396 -22.59 13.97 -35.80
CA GLU A 396 -23.05 12.62 -35.48
C GLU A 396 -22.30 12.04 -34.28
N LEU A 397 -23.05 11.52 -33.30
CA LEU A 397 -22.49 10.97 -32.07
C LEU A 397 -21.95 9.56 -32.33
N PRO A 398 -20.78 9.17 -31.76
CA PRO A 398 -20.27 7.82 -31.93
C PRO A 398 -21.15 6.76 -31.28
N GLU A 399 -21.02 5.52 -31.73
CA GLU A 399 -21.86 4.39 -31.27
C GLU A 399 -21.77 4.09 -29.77
N GLU A 400 -20.71 4.56 -29.09
CA GLU A 400 -20.52 4.42 -27.64
C GLU A 400 -21.47 5.32 -26.83
N VAL A 401 -21.98 6.42 -27.41
CA VAL A 401 -23.02 7.22 -26.78
C VAL A 401 -24.34 6.49 -26.97
N LYS A 402 -25.00 6.13 -25.86
CA LYS A 402 -26.20 5.30 -25.88
C LYS A 402 -27.46 6.08 -25.57
N VAL A 403 -28.57 5.65 -26.14
CA VAL A 403 -29.93 6.10 -25.81
C VAL A 403 -30.76 4.91 -25.34
N GLY A 404 -31.67 5.15 -24.42
CA GLY A 404 -32.60 4.13 -23.92
C GLY A 404 -33.55 4.68 -22.88
N ASN A 405 -34.48 3.84 -22.45
CA ASN A 405 -35.44 4.19 -21.41
C ASN A 405 -34.80 4.14 -20.03
N ILE A 406 -35.21 5.06 -19.17
CA ILE A 406 -34.79 5.16 -17.77
C ILE A 406 -35.60 4.17 -16.95
N GLN A 407 -34.95 3.32 -16.17
CA GLN A 407 -35.63 2.39 -15.27
C GLN A 407 -36.29 3.12 -14.09
N ALA A 408 -37.29 2.50 -13.48
CA ALA A 408 -37.91 3.00 -12.27
C ALA A 408 -36.91 2.95 -11.09
N ASP A 409 -36.68 4.09 -10.43
CA ASP A 409 -35.89 4.19 -9.21
C ASP A 409 -36.26 5.45 -8.41
N PHE A 410 -35.72 5.60 -7.20
CA PHE A 410 -36.00 6.71 -6.26
C PHE A 410 -37.50 6.93 -6.05
N GLN A 411 -38.26 5.82 -6.00
CA GLN A 411 -39.72 5.81 -5.87
C GLN A 411 -40.47 6.54 -6.99
N GLN A 412 -39.82 6.72 -8.16
CA GLN A 412 -40.40 7.29 -9.36
C GLN A 412 -40.56 6.22 -10.45
N PRO A 413 -41.54 6.38 -11.36
CA PRO A 413 -41.84 5.37 -12.38
C PRO A 413 -40.76 5.25 -13.47
N GLY A 414 -39.87 6.24 -13.63
CA GLY A 414 -38.94 6.28 -14.76
C GLY A 414 -39.68 6.37 -16.10
N GLY A 415 -39.20 5.64 -17.10
CA GLY A 415 -39.80 5.54 -18.43
C GLY A 415 -39.44 6.69 -19.37
N GLY A 416 -38.76 7.74 -18.88
CA GLY A 416 -38.21 8.80 -19.72
C GLY A 416 -37.06 8.31 -20.59
N THR A 417 -36.65 9.10 -21.56
CA THR A 417 -35.46 8.81 -22.37
C THR A 417 -34.22 9.43 -21.75
N GLN A 418 -33.15 8.65 -21.64
CA GLN A 418 -31.83 9.17 -21.30
C GLN A 418 -30.81 8.90 -22.41
N PHE A 419 -29.83 9.80 -22.47
CA PHE A 419 -28.61 9.65 -23.22
C PHE A 419 -27.45 9.46 -22.25
N TYR A 420 -26.68 8.39 -22.43
CA TYR A 420 -25.48 8.11 -21.67
C TYR A 420 -24.24 8.42 -22.50
N PHE A 421 -23.37 9.27 -21.95
CA PHE A 421 -22.14 9.75 -22.55
C PHE A 421 -20.93 9.18 -21.78
N PRO A 422 -20.34 8.07 -22.24
CA PRO A 422 -19.23 7.44 -21.53
C PRO A 422 -18.06 8.40 -21.33
N GLY A 423 -17.57 8.50 -20.08
CA GLY A 423 -16.43 9.36 -19.74
C GLY A 423 -16.77 10.84 -19.56
N GLY A 424 -18.06 11.18 -19.39
CA GLY A 424 -18.52 12.53 -19.06
C GLY A 424 -18.82 13.42 -20.27
N ILE A 425 -19.88 14.21 -20.19
CA ILE A 425 -20.29 15.12 -21.27
C ILE A 425 -19.22 16.19 -21.53
N SER A 426 -18.39 16.57 -20.54
CA SER A 426 -17.24 17.47 -20.76
C SER A 426 -16.30 16.97 -21.85
N LYS A 427 -15.98 15.66 -21.88
CA LYS A 427 -15.17 15.03 -22.94
C LYS A 427 -15.77 15.27 -24.33
N TRP A 428 -17.09 15.18 -24.44
CA TRP A 428 -17.83 15.31 -25.69
C TRP A 428 -17.96 16.77 -26.15
N ILE A 429 -17.97 17.72 -25.22
CA ILE A 429 -17.84 19.15 -25.52
C ILE A 429 -16.43 19.45 -26.06
N GLU A 430 -15.39 18.99 -25.37
CA GLU A 430 -13.98 19.19 -25.77
C GLU A 430 -13.68 18.56 -27.13
N ALA A 431 -14.24 17.38 -27.42
CA ALA A 431 -14.13 16.71 -28.71
C ALA A 431 -15.02 17.33 -29.82
N GLY A 432 -15.75 18.41 -29.50
CA GLY A 432 -16.57 19.18 -30.44
C GLY A 432 -17.82 18.46 -30.93
N TYR A 433 -18.30 17.46 -30.21
CA TYR A 433 -19.58 16.79 -30.49
C TYR A 433 -20.77 17.56 -29.90
N LEU A 434 -20.54 18.27 -28.80
CA LEU A 434 -21.55 19.06 -28.10
C LEU A 434 -21.05 20.48 -27.85
N LYS A 435 -21.97 21.42 -27.65
CA LYS A 435 -21.66 22.71 -27.04
C LYS A 435 -22.77 23.14 -26.09
N PRO A 436 -22.46 23.87 -25.00
CA PRO A 436 -23.48 24.60 -24.25
C PRO A 436 -24.24 25.56 -25.17
N LYS A 437 -25.54 25.67 -24.98
CA LYS A 437 -26.41 26.57 -25.73
C LYS A 437 -26.40 28.00 -25.19
#